data_AF-A0A7M4AP90-F1
#
_entry.id   AF-A0A7M4AP90-F1
#
_cell.length_a   1.000
_cell.length_b   1.000
_cell.length_c   1.000
_cell.angle_alpha   90.00
_cell.angle_beta   90.00
_cell.angle_gamma   90.00
#
_symmetry.space_group_name_H-M   'P 1'
#
loop_
_entity.id
_entity.type
_entity.pdbx_description
1 polymer ?
#
loop_
_entity_poly.entity_id
_entity_poly.type
_entity_poly.pdbx_seq_one_letter_code
_entity_poly.pdbx_strand_id
1 'polypeptide(L)'
;MDREIIVMRKAAVEEKVAEIREAPTVELLNEDDDEPLDELQQVENELRALKPLYQEAKSLGDKETLAELTPTLQALMTRRKALKGGSSVQEPVTAEPTTEDDNDALYTQFVAIVDDLLGNHLPEAIVSEFMASENFDTYRLVVGSMKNDDVANLDEETREFFYRMVDDQLGNMSDEAIADFMGTPEFGVYEAIAEQYKAE
;
A
#
# COMPACT_ATOMS: atom_id res chain seq x y z
N MET A 1 40.77 -30.39 70.12
CA MET A 1 41.41 -29.91 68.87
C MET A 1 40.71 -30.71 67.78
N ASP A 2 39.63 -30.22 67.20
CA ASP A 2 39.66 -29.31 66.04
C ASP A 2 38.47 -28.32 66.01
N ARG A 3 38.21 -27.65 67.13
CA ARG A 3 37.29 -26.48 67.16
C ARG A 3 37.89 -25.24 66.47
N GLU A 4 39.16 -25.30 66.07
CA GLU A 4 39.90 -24.21 65.43
C GLU A 4 39.80 -24.22 63.89
N ILE A 5 39.38 -25.33 63.27
CA ILE A 5 39.26 -25.44 61.79
C ILE A 5 37.91 -24.91 61.27
N ILE A 6 36.86 -24.96 62.10
CA ILE A 6 35.51 -24.53 61.70
C ILE A 6 35.38 -23.00 61.72
N VAL A 7 36.15 -22.30 62.57
CA VAL A 7 36.04 -20.84 62.71
C VAL A 7 36.66 -20.11 61.52
N MET A 8 37.75 -20.63 60.93
CA MET A 8 38.37 -20.01 59.75
C MET A 8 37.54 -20.13 58.46
N ARG A 9 36.66 -21.13 58.35
CA ARG A 9 35.75 -21.24 57.19
C ARG A 9 34.52 -20.34 57.27
N LYS A 10 34.17 -19.83 58.46
CA LYS A 10 33.03 -18.92 58.62
C LYS A 10 33.44 -17.46 58.38
N ALA A 11 34.62 -17.06 58.85
CA ALA A 11 35.13 -15.70 58.64
C ALA A 11 35.34 -15.37 57.14
N ALA A 12 35.76 -16.34 56.32
CA ALA A 12 35.92 -16.14 54.87
C ALA A 12 34.59 -15.98 54.10
N VAL A 13 33.46 -16.43 54.67
CA VAL A 13 32.15 -16.29 54.02
C VAL A 13 31.53 -14.92 54.32
N GLU A 14 31.73 -14.38 55.53
CA GLU A 14 31.21 -13.05 55.89
C GLU A 14 31.96 -11.90 55.19
N GLU A 15 33.26 -12.03 54.93
CA GLU A 15 34.03 -11.02 54.16
C GLU A 15 33.52 -10.90 52.71
N LYS A 16 33.19 -12.02 52.06
CA LYS A 16 32.64 -12.02 50.69
C LYS A 16 31.23 -11.46 50.55
N VAL A 17 30.46 -11.36 51.63
CA VAL A 17 29.09 -10.79 51.59
C VAL A 17 29.11 -9.27 51.80
N ALA A 18 30.13 -8.73 52.46
CA ALA A 18 30.26 -7.28 52.69
C ALA A 18 30.68 -6.50 51.43
N GLU A 19 31.40 -7.13 50.49
CA GLU A 19 31.91 -6.49 49.26
C GLU A 19 30.84 -6.31 48.16
N ILE A 20 29.66 -6.95 48.30
CA ILE A 20 28.55 -6.82 47.34
C ILE A 20 27.65 -5.60 47.67
N ARG A 21 27.98 -4.82 48.71
CA ARG A 21 27.19 -3.65 49.15
C ARG A 21 27.65 -2.30 48.61
N GLU A 22 28.69 -2.26 47.78
CA GLU A 22 29.14 -1.04 47.09
C GLU A 22 28.87 -1.08 45.58
N ALA A 23 27.86 -1.84 45.16
CA ALA A 23 27.23 -1.57 43.88
C ALA A 23 26.41 -0.26 44.04
N PRO A 24 26.52 0.70 43.10
CA PRO A 24 25.73 1.92 43.15
C PRO A 24 24.26 1.52 43.26
N THR A 25 23.63 1.87 44.38
CA THR A 25 22.18 1.81 44.50
C THR A 25 21.65 2.71 43.41
N VAL A 26 21.09 2.10 42.36
CA VAL A 26 20.23 2.79 41.42
C VAL A 26 19.03 3.21 42.25
N GLU A 27 19.08 4.42 42.79
CA GLU A 27 17.88 5.15 43.15
C GLU A 27 17.08 5.23 41.85
N LEU A 28 15.99 4.47 41.80
CA LEU A 28 14.97 4.64 40.79
C LEU A 28 14.46 6.07 40.98
N LEU A 29 15.08 6.99 40.24
CA LEU A 29 14.57 8.33 40.00
C LEU A 29 13.21 8.13 39.32
N ASN A 30 12.15 8.11 40.12
CA ASN A 30 10.80 8.32 39.63
C ASN A 30 10.68 9.81 39.32
N GLU A 31 11.02 10.20 38.10
CA GLU A 31 10.70 11.49 37.47
C GLU A 31 11.15 11.28 36.00
N ASP A 32 10.32 10.85 35.07
CA ASP A 32 8.96 11.28 34.80
C ASP A 32 7.92 10.14 34.84
N ASP A 33 6.65 10.56 34.94
CA ASP A 33 5.42 9.78 34.79
C ASP A 33 5.32 9.13 33.38
N ASP A 34 6.26 8.26 33.02
CA ASP A 34 6.11 7.36 31.87
C ASP A 34 5.35 6.12 32.37
N GLU A 35 4.03 6.27 32.56
CA GLU A 35 3.13 5.15 32.31
C GLU A 35 3.64 4.47 31.04
N PRO A 36 3.85 3.13 31.00
CA PRO A 36 4.34 2.48 29.79
C PRO A 36 3.40 2.88 28.67
N LEU A 37 3.85 3.79 27.80
CA LEU A 37 3.04 4.30 26.72
C LEU A 37 2.55 3.08 25.98
N ASP A 38 1.22 2.93 25.94
CA ASP A 38 0.60 1.86 25.19
C ASP A 38 1.28 1.85 23.81
N GLU A 39 1.74 0.68 23.36
CA GLU A 39 2.54 0.57 22.15
C GLU A 39 1.81 1.24 20.96
N LEU A 40 0.47 1.30 21.01
CA LEU A 40 -0.37 2.06 20.11
C LEU A 40 -0.16 3.57 20.19
N GLN A 41 -0.10 4.14 21.40
CA GLN A 41 0.10 5.57 21.64
C GLN A 41 1.48 6.03 21.18
N GLN A 42 2.52 5.19 21.36
CA GLN A 42 3.86 5.46 20.83
C GLN A 42 3.84 5.54 19.30
N VAL A 43 3.26 4.53 18.64
CA VAL A 43 3.12 4.47 17.18
C VAL A 43 2.30 5.64 16.63
N GLU A 44 1.25 6.08 17.34
CA GLU A 44 0.43 7.23 16.93
C GLU A 44 1.16 8.57 17.04
N ASN A 45 2.00 8.74 18.06
CA ASN A 45 2.85 9.92 18.21
C ASN A 45 3.91 9.99 17.10
N GLU A 46 4.55 8.87 16.77
CA GLU A 46 5.50 8.79 15.66
C GLU A 46 4.82 9.08 14.32
N LEU A 47 3.65 8.51 14.04
CA LEU A 47 2.87 8.83 12.84
C LEU A 47 2.50 10.32 12.76
N ARG A 48 2.17 10.96 13.89
CA ARG A 48 1.86 12.39 13.94
C ARG A 48 3.09 13.26 13.69
N ALA A 49 4.29 12.83 14.13
CA ALA A 49 5.54 13.54 13.91
C ALA A 49 6.08 13.37 12.47
N LEU A 50 5.94 12.18 11.89
CA LEU A 50 6.45 11.87 10.55
C LEU A 50 5.56 12.40 9.42
N LYS A 51 4.25 12.55 9.65
CA LYS A 51 3.31 13.13 8.67
C LYS A 51 3.70 14.51 8.11
N PRO A 52 3.99 15.53 8.95
CA PRO A 52 4.38 16.84 8.44
C PRO A 52 5.72 16.80 7.70
N LEU A 53 6.68 15.98 8.16
CA LEU A 53 7.98 15.82 7.49
C LEU A 53 7.83 15.20 6.10
N TYR A 54 6.95 14.20 5.95
CA TYR A 54 6.63 13.63 4.65
C TYR A 54 5.98 14.65 3.70
N GLN A 55 5.04 15.46 4.20
CA GLN A 55 4.39 16.50 3.39
C GLN A 55 5.37 17.61 2.99
N GLU A 56 6.30 17.96 3.87
CA GLU A 56 7.38 18.91 3.60
C GLU A 56 8.33 18.34 2.53
N ALA A 57 8.84 17.12 2.71
CA ALA A 57 9.67 16.42 1.73
C ALA A 57 8.98 16.30 0.36
N LYS A 58 7.67 16.01 0.36
CA LYS A 58 6.84 15.99 -0.85
C LYS A 58 6.74 17.36 -1.51
N SER A 59 6.58 18.42 -0.74
CA SER A 59 6.51 19.81 -1.25
C SER A 59 7.86 20.30 -1.79
N LEU A 60 8.96 19.82 -1.21
CA LEU A 60 10.32 20.09 -1.65
C LEU A 60 10.78 19.19 -2.80
N GLY A 61 10.03 18.12 -3.12
CA GLY A 61 10.42 17.13 -4.14
C GLY A 61 11.64 16.29 -3.73
N ASP A 62 11.89 16.15 -2.43
CA ASP A 62 13.06 15.49 -1.89
C ASP A 62 12.87 13.96 -1.92
N LYS A 63 13.26 13.35 -3.05
CA LYS A 63 13.06 11.92 -3.33
C LYS A 63 13.81 11.00 -2.36
N GLU A 64 14.93 11.47 -1.80
CA GLU A 64 15.75 10.70 -0.85
C GLU A 64 15.02 10.54 0.48
N THR A 65 14.54 11.64 1.06
CA THR A 65 13.76 11.60 2.30
C THR A 65 12.39 10.94 2.13
N LEU A 66 11.74 11.07 0.97
CA LEU A 66 10.51 10.34 0.68
C LEU A 66 10.74 8.83 0.60
N ALA A 67 11.83 8.38 -0.03
CA ALA A 67 12.15 6.95 -0.10
C ALA A 67 12.43 6.33 1.28
N GLU A 68 12.91 7.12 2.25
CA GLU A 68 13.10 6.69 3.65
C GLU A 68 11.82 6.79 4.50
N LEU A 69 11.05 7.86 4.34
CA LEU A 69 9.85 8.13 5.14
C LEU A 69 8.66 7.26 4.75
N THR A 70 8.50 6.93 3.46
CA THR A 70 7.41 6.09 2.96
C THR A 70 7.37 4.70 3.62
N PRO A 71 8.44 3.87 3.58
CA PRO A 71 8.42 2.55 4.21
C PRO A 71 8.28 2.65 5.73
N THR A 72 8.83 3.70 6.35
CA THR A 72 8.73 3.93 7.79
C THR A 72 7.29 4.24 8.23
N LEU A 73 6.58 5.11 7.50
CA LEU A 73 5.18 5.42 7.75
C LEU A 73 4.27 4.21 7.54
N GLN A 74 4.51 3.42 6.49
CA GLN A 74 3.76 2.20 6.20
C GLN A 74 3.94 1.13 7.28
N ALA A 75 5.18 0.94 7.77
CA ALA A 75 5.48 0.03 8.87
C ALA A 75 4.75 0.46 10.16
N LEU A 76 4.74 1.76 10.48
CA LEU A 76 4.03 2.28 11.65
C LEU A 76 2.51 2.16 11.52
N MET A 77 1.93 2.39 10.33
CA MET A 77 0.49 2.17 10.12
C MET A 77 0.11 0.70 10.24
N THR A 78 0.95 -0.21 9.75
CA THR A 78 0.77 -1.65 9.88
C THR A 78 0.82 -2.08 11.34
N ARG A 79 1.80 -1.56 12.10
CA ARG A 79 1.92 -1.80 13.54
C ARG A 79 0.73 -1.26 14.32
N ARG A 80 0.26 -0.04 13.99
CA ARG A 80 -0.96 0.55 14.57
C ARG A 80 -2.19 -0.32 14.30
N LYS A 81 -2.33 -0.82 13.06
CA LYS A 81 -3.45 -1.69 12.66
C LYS A 81 -3.42 -3.03 13.41
N ALA A 82 -2.23 -3.61 13.60
CA ALA A 82 -2.05 -4.84 14.38
C ALA A 82 -2.39 -4.66 15.86
N LEU A 83 -1.96 -3.54 16.46
CA LEU A 83 -2.22 -3.21 17.87
C LEU A 83 -3.68 -2.82 18.14
N LYS A 84 -4.36 -2.18 17.19
CA LYS A 84 -5.73 -1.66 17.36
C LYS A 84 -6.84 -2.72 17.27
N GLY A 85 -6.55 -3.94 16.82
CA GLY A 85 -7.54 -5.03 16.78
C GLY A 85 -7.27 -6.01 15.66
N GLY A 86 -6.58 -7.12 15.99
CA GLY A 86 -6.28 -8.19 15.05
C GLY A 86 -7.51 -8.97 14.57
N SER A 87 -7.41 -9.45 13.32
CA SER A 87 -8.33 -10.33 12.58
C SER A 87 -9.54 -9.65 11.91
N SER A 88 -9.29 -9.08 10.74
CA SER A 88 -10.05 -9.48 9.56
C SER A 88 -9.09 -9.74 8.42
N VAL A 89 -8.97 -11.02 8.07
CA VAL A 89 -8.51 -11.44 6.75
C VAL A 89 -9.55 -10.94 5.77
N GLN A 90 -9.19 -9.85 5.11
CA GLN A 90 -9.59 -9.40 3.79
C GLN A 90 -8.75 -8.16 3.62
N GLU A 91 -7.77 -8.20 2.71
CA GLU A 91 -7.13 -7.00 2.20
C GLU A 91 -8.22 -5.98 1.83
N PRO A 92 -8.31 -4.83 2.51
CA PRO A 92 -8.84 -3.67 1.84
C PRO A 92 -7.64 -3.04 1.14
N VAL A 93 -7.71 -3.04 -0.19
CA VAL A 93 -7.10 -2.06 -1.08
C VAL A 93 -6.75 -0.80 -0.30
N THR A 94 -5.47 -0.70 0.06
CA THR A 94 -4.96 0.50 0.69
C THR A 94 -4.78 1.46 -0.47
N ALA A 95 -5.54 2.55 -0.47
CA ALA A 95 -5.23 3.72 -1.29
C ALA A 95 -3.85 4.23 -0.85
N GLU A 96 -2.82 3.58 -1.39
CA GLU A 96 -1.50 4.15 -1.57
C GLU A 96 -1.67 5.41 -2.42
N PRO A 97 -0.77 6.41 -2.31
CA PRO A 97 -0.66 7.36 -3.40
C PRO A 97 -0.27 6.55 -4.62
N THR A 98 -1.25 6.19 -5.46
CA THR A 98 -1.04 5.56 -6.76
C THR A 98 0.01 6.41 -7.44
N THR A 99 1.24 5.90 -7.54
CA THR A 99 2.24 6.61 -8.31
C THR A 99 1.73 6.61 -9.76
N GLU A 100 2.11 7.60 -10.56
CA GLU A 100 1.74 7.61 -11.98
C GLU A 100 2.10 6.26 -12.64
N ASP A 101 3.18 5.62 -12.18
CA ASP A 101 3.63 4.27 -12.55
C ASP A 101 2.60 3.16 -12.23
N ASP A 102 2.00 3.18 -11.02
CA ASP A 102 0.92 2.25 -10.67
C ASP A 102 -0.34 2.50 -11.51
N ASN A 103 -0.60 3.76 -11.87
CA ASN A 103 -1.73 4.12 -12.72
C ASN A 103 -1.56 3.63 -14.15
N ASP A 104 -0.36 3.79 -14.69
CA ASP A 104 0.03 3.31 -16.02
C ASP A 104 -0.02 1.78 -16.09
N ALA A 105 0.43 1.10 -15.03
CA ALA A 105 0.35 -0.35 -14.92
C ALA A 105 -1.11 -0.85 -14.87
N LEU A 106 -1.97 -0.20 -14.07
CA LEU A 106 -3.40 -0.48 -14.01
C LEU A 106 -4.09 -0.22 -15.34
N TYR A 107 -3.76 0.89 -16.01
CA TYR A 107 -4.33 1.24 -17.31
C TYR A 107 -3.91 0.24 -18.39
N THR A 108 -2.64 -0.18 -18.38
CA THR A 108 -2.12 -1.23 -19.29
C THR A 108 -2.88 -2.54 -19.11
N GLN A 109 -3.15 -2.92 -17.85
CA GLN A 109 -3.95 -4.11 -17.54
C GLN A 109 -5.41 -3.95 -17.99
N PHE A 110 -6.00 -2.77 -17.79
CA PHE A 110 -7.34 -2.44 -18.28
C PHE A 110 -7.44 -2.56 -19.81
N VAL A 111 -6.49 -2.00 -20.56
CA VAL A 111 -6.48 -2.11 -22.03
C VAL A 111 -6.41 -3.58 -22.47
N ALA A 112 -5.64 -4.42 -21.79
CA ALA A 112 -5.56 -5.84 -22.08
C ALA A 112 -6.88 -6.58 -21.82
N ILE A 113 -7.53 -6.27 -20.69
CA ILE A 113 -8.84 -6.83 -20.32
C ILE A 113 -9.90 -6.44 -21.36
N VAL A 114 -9.90 -5.18 -21.77
CA VAL A 114 -10.81 -4.65 -22.77
C VAL A 114 -10.57 -5.27 -24.14
N ASP A 115 -9.31 -5.45 -24.55
CA ASP A 115 -8.95 -6.12 -25.81
C ASP A 115 -9.51 -7.55 -25.86
N ASP A 116 -9.39 -8.31 -24.77
CA ASP A 116 -9.96 -9.65 -24.67
C ASP A 116 -11.50 -9.63 -24.67
N LEU A 117 -12.10 -8.74 -23.87
CA LEU A 117 -13.55 -8.64 -23.71
C LEU A 117 -14.24 -8.22 -25.01
N LEU A 118 -13.74 -7.19 -25.68
CA LEU A 118 -14.25 -6.73 -26.97
C LEU A 118 -13.97 -7.77 -28.07
N GLY A 119 -12.84 -8.48 -28.00
CA GLY A 119 -12.46 -9.50 -28.98
C GLY A 119 -13.29 -10.79 -28.90
N ASN A 120 -13.69 -11.21 -27.69
CA ASN A 120 -14.34 -12.50 -27.47
C ASN A 120 -15.87 -12.41 -27.29
N HIS A 121 -16.38 -11.29 -26.79
CA HIS A 121 -17.79 -11.20 -26.37
C HIS A 121 -18.65 -10.25 -27.22
N LEU A 122 -18.06 -9.47 -28.15
CA LEU A 122 -18.83 -8.66 -29.08
C LEU A 122 -19.22 -9.41 -30.37
N PRO A 123 -20.42 -9.16 -30.92
CA PRO A 123 -20.80 -9.69 -32.23
C PRO A 123 -19.96 -9.07 -33.34
N GLU A 124 -19.60 -9.87 -34.37
CA GLU A 124 -18.80 -9.42 -35.53
C GLU A 124 -19.39 -8.18 -36.23
N ALA A 125 -20.72 -8.04 -36.23
CA ALA A 125 -21.39 -6.86 -36.79
C ALA A 125 -21.03 -5.56 -36.04
N ILE A 126 -20.96 -5.62 -34.70
CA ILE A 126 -20.58 -4.47 -33.86
C ILE A 126 -19.09 -4.21 -33.97
N VAL A 127 -18.26 -5.27 -33.98
CA VAL A 127 -16.81 -5.13 -34.20
C VAL A 127 -16.52 -4.50 -35.57
N SER A 128 -17.22 -4.92 -36.62
CA SER A 128 -17.06 -4.35 -37.97
C SER A 128 -17.52 -2.89 -38.04
N GLU A 129 -18.58 -2.52 -37.33
CA GLU A 129 -19.07 -1.14 -37.25
C GLU A 129 -18.07 -0.26 -36.46
N PHE A 130 -17.57 -0.79 -35.35
CA PHE A 130 -16.54 -0.16 -34.55
C PHE A 130 -15.25 0.05 -35.36
N MET A 131 -14.76 -0.98 -36.06
CA MET A 131 -13.58 -0.89 -36.93
C MET A 131 -13.72 0.13 -38.07
N ALA A 132 -14.96 0.42 -38.48
CA ALA A 132 -15.27 1.44 -39.49
C ALA A 132 -15.45 2.84 -38.90
N SER A 133 -15.55 2.96 -37.58
CA SER A 133 -15.69 4.24 -36.87
C SER A 133 -14.35 4.92 -36.63
N GLU A 134 -14.37 6.24 -36.45
CA GLU A 134 -13.20 7.05 -36.08
C GLU A 134 -12.64 6.68 -34.69
N ASN A 135 -13.46 6.02 -33.85
CA ASN A 135 -13.06 5.55 -32.52
C ASN A 135 -12.01 4.42 -32.60
N PHE A 136 -11.99 3.67 -33.70
CA PHE A 136 -11.04 2.58 -33.88
C PHE A 136 -9.59 3.05 -34.04
N ASP A 137 -9.37 4.26 -34.56
CA ASP A 137 -8.03 4.84 -34.65
C ASP A 137 -7.46 5.11 -33.25
N THR A 138 -8.28 5.63 -32.34
CA THR A 138 -7.89 5.81 -30.92
C THR A 138 -7.64 4.48 -30.23
N TYR A 139 -8.52 3.49 -30.45
CA TYR A 139 -8.31 2.14 -29.93
C TYR A 139 -6.98 1.54 -30.41
N ARG A 140 -6.68 1.62 -31.72
CA ARG A 140 -5.41 1.14 -32.27
C ARG A 140 -4.20 1.89 -31.72
N LEU A 141 -4.33 3.20 -31.48
CA LEU A 141 -3.27 4.00 -30.89
C LEU A 141 -2.97 3.50 -29.46
N VAL A 142 -4.00 3.37 -28.62
CA VAL A 142 -3.86 2.94 -27.23
C VAL A 142 -3.35 1.50 -27.12
N VAL A 143 -3.93 0.56 -27.87
CA VAL A 143 -3.47 -0.85 -27.93
C VAL A 143 -2.08 -0.94 -28.56
N GLY A 144 -1.76 -0.07 -29.52
CA GLY A 144 -0.42 0.06 -30.09
C GLY A 144 0.60 0.52 -29.05
N SER A 145 0.27 1.52 -28.26
CA SER A 145 1.10 2.00 -27.15
C SER A 145 1.27 0.93 -26.07
N MET A 146 0.23 0.14 -25.76
CA MET A 146 0.33 -1.03 -24.88
C MET A 146 1.38 -2.04 -25.36
N LYS A 147 1.40 -2.37 -26.65
CA LYS A 147 2.39 -3.32 -27.20
C LYS A 147 3.82 -2.79 -27.22
N ASN A 148 3.99 -1.47 -27.23
CA ASN A 148 5.29 -0.82 -27.22
C ASN A 148 5.71 -0.35 -25.82
N ASP A 149 4.93 -0.66 -24.76
CA ASP A 149 5.18 -0.21 -23.39
C ASP A 149 5.19 1.34 -23.25
N ASP A 150 4.50 2.00 -24.17
CA ASP A 150 4.41 3.47 -24.30
C ASP A 150 3.10 4.02 -23.72
N VAL A 151 2.36 3.22 -22.94
CA VAL A 151 1.08 3.63 -22.33
C VAL A 151 1.27 4.86 -21.44
N ALA A 152 2.39 4.91 -20.71
CA ALA A 152 2.78 6.06 -19.89
C ALA A 152 2.89 7.38 -20.68
N ASN A 153 3.14 7.31 -22.00
CA ASN A 153 3.23 8.49 -22.86
C ASN A 153 1.86 8.95 -23.43
N LEU A 154 0.78 8.23 -23.15
CA LEU A 154 -0.56 8.61 -23.59
C LEU A 154 -1.11 9.75 -22.73
N ASP A 155 -1.56 10.81 -23.40
CA ASP A 155 -2.26 11.92 -22.74
C ASP A 155 -3.53 11.44 -22.03
N GLU A 156 -3.85 12.07 -20.90
CA GLU A 156 -5.01 11.73 -20.09
C GLU A 156 -6.34 11.88 -20.85
N GLU A 157 -6.45 12.86 -21.75
CA GLU A 157 -7.60 13.04 -22.66
C GLU A 157 -7.80 11.82 -23.58
N THR A 158 -6.71 11.23 -24.08
CA THR A 158 -6.79 10.02 -24.92
C THR A 158 -7.23 8.83 -24.09
N ARG A 159 -6.76 8.75 -22.84
CA ARG A 159 -7.12 7.67 -21.92
C ARG A 159 -8.60 7.71 -21.52
N GLU A 160 -9.11 8.90 -21.21
CA GLU A 160 -10.51 9.14 -20.89
C GLU A 160 -11.41 8.85 -22.11
N PHE A 161 -11.02 9.33 -23.30
CA PHE A 161 -11.76 9.05 -24.53
C PHE A 161 -11.86 7.55 -24.80
N PHE A 162 -10.74 6.82 -24.65
CA PHE A 162 -10.73 5.36 -24.78
C PHE A 162 -11.65 4.70 -23.74
N TYR A 163 -11.61 5.12 -22.49
CA TYR A 163 -12.52 4.61 -21.46
C TYR A 163 -13.98 4.82 -21.84
N ARG A 164 -14.39 6.03 -22.25
CA ARG A 164 -15.78 6.33 -22.64
C ARG A 164 -16.24 5.53 -23.86
N MET A 165 -15.34 5.35 -24.82
CA MET A 165 -15.57 4.50 -25.98
C MET A 165 -15.82 3.04 -25.56
N VAL A 166 -15.00 2.52 -24.64
CA VAL A 166 -15.14 1.16 -24.12
C VAL A 166 -16.43 1.00 -23.30
N ASP A 167 -16.78 1.96 -22.45
CA ASP A 167 -18.01 1.95 -21.66
C ASP A 167 -19.27 1.95 -22.54
N ASP A 168 -19.26 2.72 -23.65
CA ASP A 168 -20.32 2.67 -24.66
C ASP A 168 -20.41 1.30 -25.34
N GLN A 169 -19.28 0.71 -25.72
CA GLN A 169 -19.26 -0.62 -26.33
C GLN A 169 -19.69 -1.72 -25.35
N LEU A 170 -19.33 -1.60 -24.07
CA LEU A 170 -19.81 -2.49 -23.00
C LEU A 170 -21.32 -2.35 -22.81
N GLY A 171 -21.88 -1.15 -22.92
CA GLY A 171 -23.32 -0.90 -22.91
C GLY A 171 -24.06 -1.53 -24.10
N ASN A 172 -23.36 -1.82 -25.19
CA ASN A 172 -23.90 -2.52 -26.36
C ASN A 172 -23.83 -4.05 -26.25
N MET A 173 -23.23 -4.58 -25.17
CA MET A 173 -23.17 -6.02 -24.89
C MET A 173 -24.44 -6.53 -24.20
N SER A 174 -24.70 -7.83 -24.31
CA SER A 174 -25.79 -8.48 -23.59
C SER A 174 -25.56 -8.46 -22.07
N ASP A 175 -26.61 -8.26 -21.27
CA ASP A 175 -26.52 -8.28 -19.80
C ASP A 175 -25.82 -9.54 -19.24
N GLU A 176 -25.96 -10.67 -19.93
CA GLU A 176 -25.33 -11.94 -19.56
C GLU A 176 -23.79 -11.89 -19.69
N ALA A 177 -23.26 -11.24 -20.73
CA ALA A 177 -21.82 -11.07 -20.90
C ALA A 177 -21.24 -10.05 -19.90
N ILE A 178 -22.00 -9.00 -19.58
CA ILE A 178 -21.62 -8.03 -18.55
C ILE A 178 -21.63 -8.70 -17.17
N ALA A 179 -22.63 -9.53 -16.86
CA ALA A 179 -22.71 -10.26 -15.60
C ALA A 179 -21.58 -11.28 -15.44
N ASP A 180 -21.19 -11.96 -16.52
CA ASP A 180 -20.04 -12.87 -16.53
C ASP A 180 -18.75 -12.09 -16.25
N PHE A 181 -18.54 -10.96 -16.93
CA PHE A 181 -17.40 -10.07 -16.70
C PHE A 181 -17.35 -9.53 -15.26
N MET A 182 -18.47 -9.06 -14.70
CA MET A 182 -18.56 -8.60 -13.31
C MET A 182 -18.21 -9.67 -12.28
N GLY A 183 -18.33 -10.95 -12.64
CA GLY A 183 -17.93 -12.09 -11.80
C GLY A 183 -16.43 -12.39 -11.81
N THR A 184 -15.67 -11.75 -12.70
CA THR A 184 -14.22 -11.97 -12.87
C THR A 184 -13.39 -11.02 -11.99
N PRO A 185 -12.18 -11.42 -11.57
CA PRO A 185 -11.26 -10.49 -10.89
C PRO A 185 -10.84 -9.32 -11.78
N GLU A 186 -10.92 -9.45 -13.11
CA GLU A 186 -10.67 -8.38 -14.09
C GLU A 186 -11.62 -7.18 -13.91
N PHE A 187 -12.84 -7.40 -13.41
CA PHE A 187 -13.78 -6.31 -13.14
C PHE A 187 -13.24 -5.31 -12.10
N GLY A 188 -12.44 -5.76 -11.12
CA GLY A 188 -11.86 -4.86 -10.12
C GLY A 188 -10.90 -3.84 -10.73
N VAL A 189 -10.19 -4.20 -11.80
CA VAL A 189 -9.31 -3.29 -12.54
C VAL A 189 -10.13 -2.30 -13.35
N TYR A 190 -11.18 -2.78 -14.01
CA TYR A 190 -12.15 -1.92 -14.71
C TYR A 190 -12.78 -0.90 -13.75
N GLU A 191 -13.21 -1.33 -12.57
CA GLU A 191 -13.84 -0.47 -11.56
C GLU A 191 -12.86 0.60 -11.04
N ALA A 192 -11.60 0.24 -10.80
CA ALA A 192 -10.58 1.20 -10.37
C ALA A 192 -10.31 2.30 -11.42
N ILE A 193 -10.19 1.90 -12.70
CA ILE A 193 -10.05 2.85 -13.81
C ILE A 193 -11.34 3.65 -14.03
N ALA A 194 -12.50 3.02 -13.89
CA ALA A 194 -13.79 3.70 -13.97
C ALA A 194 -13.92 4.75 -12.87
N GLU A 195 -13.56 4.47 -11.62
CA GLU A 195 -13.61 5.47 -10.54
C GLU A 195 -12.77 6.72 -10.87
N GLN A 196 -11.66 6.53 -11.58
CA GLN A 196 -10.78 7.61 -11.99
C GLN A 196 -11.31 8.43 -13.16
N TYR A 197 -11.89 7.80 -14.19
CA TYR A 197 -12.33 8.48 -15.42
C TYR A 197 -13.83 8.74 -15.52
N LYS A 198 -14.67 8.17 -14.63
CA LYS A 198 -16.13 8.35 -14.58
C LYS A 198 -16.57 9.56 -13.74
N ALA A 199 -15.62 10.28 -13.13
CA ALA A 199 -15.90 11.31 -12.12
C ALA A 199 -16.42 12.67 -12.65
N GLU A 200 -16.91 12.78 -13.89
CA GLU A 200 -17.59 13.98 -14.42
C GLU A 200 -19.00 13.72 -14.97
#